data_AF-A0AAW4IEY4-F1
#
_entry.id   AF-A0AAW4IEY4-F1
#
_cell.length_a   1.000
_cell.length_b   1.000
_cell.length_c   1.000
_cell.angle_alpha   90.00
_cell.angle_beta   90.00
_cell.angle_gamma   90.00
#
_symmetry.space_group_name_H-M   'P 1'
#
loop_
_entity.id
_entity.type
_entity.pdbx_description
1 polymer ?
#
loop_
_entity_poly.entity_id
_entity_poly.type
_entity_poly.pdbx_seq_one_letter_code
_entity_poly.pdbx_strand_id
1 'polypeptide(L)'
;YGYCTLATCKPSIRKGADIGDWVVGSGSNDRNIRRGGHLVHAMRITEILTFDEYGVDPRFESKKPYRSGARKQSCGDNIYFRSAPGADWQQRDSFHSSPDGTLNARHVARDTGANRVLISNDFVYFGGEGPRFPEALKDWQGRHLCKAGIGLTIFDDPQLIVDFQQWVRSLGMNGYQGAPFEWLTLRK
;
A
#
# COMPACT_ATOMS: atom_id res chain seq x y z
N TYR A 1 -5.54 -12.80 5.52
CA TYR A 1 -4.82 -11.65 4.91
C TYR A 1 -3.48 -11.37 5.57
N GLY A 2 -3.35 -11.23 6.91
CA GLY A 2 -2.09 -11.40 7.68
C GLY A 2 -0.88 -10.49 7.41
N TYR A 3 -0.82 -9.85 6.23
CA TYR A 3 0.30 -9.10 5.70
C TYR A 3 -0.23 -7.85 4.99
N CYS A 4 0.49 -6.73 5.13
CA CYS A 4 0.35 -5.57 4.27
C CYS A 4 1.30 -5.74 3.08
N THR A 5 0.78 -5.42 1.89
CA THR A 5 1.51 -5.62 0.64
C THR A 5 1.38 -4.38 -0.22
N LEU A 6 2.47 -4.01 -0.89
CA LEU A 6 2.49 -3.01 -1.95
C LEU A 6 2.93 -3.72 -3.23
N ALA A 7 1.97 -4.32 -3.94
CA ALA A 7 2.19 -5.03 -5.20
C ALA A 7 1.81 -4.19 -6.43
N THR A 8 0.91 -3.21 -6.26
CA THR A 8 0.35 -2.42 -7.36
C THR A 8 0.59 -0.93 -7.14
N CYS A 9 0.55 -0.14 -8.22
CA CYS A 9 0.84 1.30 -8.19
C CYS A 9 2.22 1.62 -7.57
N LYS A 10 2.50 2.91 -7.41
CA LYS A 10 3.69 3.46 -6.71
C LYS A 10 5.02 2.78 -7.07
N PRO A 11 5.33 2.53 -8.36
CA PRO A 11 6.56 1.82 -8.74
C PRO A 11 7.82 2.52 -8.24
N SER A 12 7.82 3.85 -8.11
CA SER A 12 8.95 4.60 -7.54
C SER A 12 9.26 4.23 -6.08
N ILE A 13 8.24 3.95 -5.26
CA ILE A 13 8.45 3.47 -3.87
C ILE A 13 8.98 2.03 -3.91
N ARG A 14 8.34 1.16 -4.71
CA ARG A 14 8.74 -0.26 -4.81
C ARG A 14 10.15 -0.47 -5.34
N LYS A 15 10.63 0.43 -6.21
CA LYS A 15 12.00 0.42 -6.75
C LYS A 15 13.06 0.79 -5.71
N GLY A 16 12.75 1.74 -4.82
CA GLY A 16 13.75 2.36 -3.95
C GLY A 16 13.73 1.90 -2.50
N ALA A 17 12.61 1.35 -2.01
CA ALA A 17 12.51 0.93 -0.61
C ALA A 17 13.07 -0.47 -0.39
N ASP A 18 13.74 -0.66 0.76
CA ASP A 18 14.40 -1.90 1.17
C ASP A 18 13.84 -2.46 2.48
N ILE A 19 14.22 -3.70 2.80
CA ILE A 19 13.84 -4.34 4.07
C ILE A 19 14.32 -3.47 5.24
N GLY A 20 13.40 -3.16 6.16
CA GLY A 20 13.64 -2.25 7.28
C GLY A 20 13.04 -0.85 7.08
N ASP A 21 12.83 -0.41 5.84
CA ASP A 21 12.22 0.89 5.57
C ASP A 21 10.74 0.92 5.96
N TRP A 22 10.26 2.11 6.28
CA TRP A 22 8.86 2.37 6.56
C TRP A 22 8.16 2.98 5.35
N VAL A 23 7.04 2.39 4.94
CA VAL A 23 6.12 2.96 3.94
C VAL A 23 4.86 3.43 4.65
N VAL A 24 4.57 4.72 4.50
CA VAL A 24 3.47 5.39 5.19
C VAL A 24 2.51 6.00 4.16
N GLY A 25 1.21 5.71 4.30
CA GLY A 25 0.14 6.26 3.48
C GLY A 25 -0.72 7.23 4.28
N SER A 26 -1.08 8.37 3.67
CA SER A 26 -1.95 9.38 4.25
C SER A 26 -3.29 9.49 3.53
N GLY A 27 -4.30 10.01 4.23
CA GLY A 27 -5.63 10.23 3.70
C GLY A 27 -5.67 11.39 2.69
N SER A 28 -6.67 11.34 1.80
CA SER A 28 -6.88 12.39 0.81
C SER A 28 -7.45 13.67 1.44
N ASN A 29 -6.93 14.83 1.03
CA ASN A 29 -7.51 16.12 1.35
C ASN A 29 -8.57 16.59 0.33
N ASP A 30 -9.04 15.70 -0.54
CA ASP A 30 -10.17 15.98 -1.42
C ASP A 30 -11.38 16.47 -0.59
N ARG A 31 -12.14 17.42 -1.15
CA ARG A 31 -13.28 18.09 -0.50
C ARG A 31 -14.36 17.12 0.02
N ASN A 32 -14.50 15.95 -0.60
CA ASN A 32 -15.47 14.93 -0.23
C ASN A 32 -14.91 13.92 0.80
N ILE A 33 -13.58 13.84 0.93
CA ILE A 33 -12.90 12.90 1.84
C ILE A 33 -12.49 13.60 3.14
N ARG A 34 -11.82 14.75 3.05
CA ARG A 34 -11.35 15.57 4.18
C ARG A 34 -10.55 14.78 5.24
N ARG A 35 -9.73 13.82 4.79
CA ARG A 35 -8.82 13.02 5.64
C ARG A 35 -7.35 13.38 5.42
N GLY A 36 -7.05 14.53 4.83
CA GLY A 36 -5.69 15.07 4.76
C GLY A 36 -5.07 15.13 6.15
N GLY A 37 -3.78 14.78 6.26
CA GLY A 37 -3.10 14.76 7.55
C GLY A 37 -3.45 13.58 8.46
N HIS A 38 -4.21 12.58 8.00
CA HIS A 38 -4.50 11.37 8.76
C HIS A 38 -3.74 10.16 8.21
N LEU A 39 -3.26 9.31 9.10
CA LEU A 39 -2.58 8.06 8.79
C LEU A 39 -3.59 7.03 8.26
N VAL A 40 -3.34 6.48 7.07
CA VAL A 40 -4.13 5.38 6.50
C VAL A 40 -3.46 4.04 6.81
N HIS A 41 -2.15 3.97 6.59
CA HIS A 41 -1.35 2.80 6.93
C HIS A 41 0.11 3.15 7.17
N ALA A 42 0.77 2.33 7.97
CA ALA A 42 2.22 2.31 8.12
C ALA A 42 2.67 0.84 8.09
N MET A 43 3.71 0.54 7.31
CA MET A 43 4.30 -0.79 7.28
C MET A 43 5.82 -0.70 7.26
N ARG A 44 6.48 -1.48 8.12
CA ARG A 44 7.91 -1.72 7.99
C ARG A 44 8.11 -2.88 7.03
N ILE A 45 8.92 -2.71 6.00
CA ILE A 45 9.15 -3.76 5.02
C ILE A 45 9.91 -4.89 5.70
N THR A 46 9.35 -6.10 5.68
CA THR A 46 9.96 -7.29 6.27
C THR A 46 10.40 -8.31 5.23
N GLU A 47 9.90 -8.20 4.01
CA GLU A 47 10.18 -9.10 2.91
C GLU A 47 9.94 -8.40 1.57
N ILE A 48 10.70 -8.79 0.55
CA ILE A 48 10.52 -8.31 -0.84
C ILE A 48 10.53 -9.54 -1.74
N LEU A 49 9.48 -9.68 -2.54
CA LEU A 49 9.35 -10.75 -3.54
C LEU A 49 9.25 -10.16 -4.94
N THR A 50 9.55 -10.98 -5.94
CA THR A 50 9.11 -10.75 -7.32
C THR A 50 7.61 -11.02 -7.46
N PHE A 51 6.99 -10.58 -8.56
CA PHE A 51 5.59 -10.92 -8.84
C PHE A 51 5.36 -12.42 -9.04
N ASP A 52 6.34 -13.14 -9.60
CA ASP A 52 6.21 -14.58 -9.83
C ASP A 52 6.21 -15.35 -8.49
N GLU A 53 7.14 -15.03 -7.58
CA GLU A 53 7.17 -15.59 -6.22
C GLU A 53 5.89 -15.24 -5.45
N TYR A 54 5.49 -13.97 -5.48
CA TYR A 54 4.25 -13.51 -4.84
C TYR A 54 3.00 -14.20 -5.40
N GLY A 55 2.98 -14.51 -6.70
CA GLY A 55 1.86 -15.12 -7.41
C GLY A 55 1.60 -16.59 -7.05
N VAL A 56 2.65 -17.33 -6.67
CA VAL A 56 2.57 -18.76 -6.35
C VAL A 56 2.62 -19.05 -4.85
N ASP A 57 2.98 -18.06 -4.03
CA ASP A 57 3.08 -18.23 -2.59
C ASP A 57 1.68 -18.40 -1.94
N PRO A 58 1.44 -19.52 -1.23
CA PRO A 58 0.15 -19.81 -0.59
C PRO A 58 -0.32 -18.74 0.41
N ARG A 59 0.60 -17.99 1.04
CA ARG A 59 0.29 -16.89 1.97
C ARG A 59 -0.57 -15.81 1.31
N PHE A 60 -0.43 -15.64 -0.01
CA PHE A 60 -1.03 -14.56 -0.77
C PHE A 60 -2.12 -15.03 -1.74
N GLU A 61 -2.56 -16.29 -1.65
CA GLU A 61 -3.65 -16.81 -2.49
C GLU A 61 -4.93 -15.98 -2.32
N SER A 62 -5.30 -15.69 -1.06
CA SER A 62 -6.47 -14.86 -0.73
C SER A 62 -6.37 -13.40 -1.24
N LYS A 63 -5.19 -12.96 -1.69
CA LYS A 63 -4.95 -11.63 -2.27
C LYS A 63 -5.06 -11.63 -3.80
N LYS A 64 -5.36 -12.75 -4.45
CA LYS A 64 -5.83 -12.74 -5.83
C LYS A 64 -7.28 -12.22 -5.84
N PRO A 65 -7.62 -11.25 -6.70
CA PRO A 65 -8.94 -10.65 -6.70
C PRO A 65 -9.99 -11.67 -7.15
N TYR A 66 -11.11 -11.71 -6.42
CA TYR A 66 -12.31 -12.44 -6.82
C TYR A 66 -13.45 -11.42 -6.98
N ARG A 67 -13.70 -11.01 -8.23
CA ARG A 67 -14.60 -9.88 -8.55
C ARG A 67 -16.07 -10.12 -8.20
N SER A 68 -16.49 -11.39 -8.17
CA SER A 68 -17.84 -11.79 -7.74
C SER A 68 -17.95 -12.06 -6.24
N GLY A 69 -16.86 -11.89 -5.48
CA GLY A 69 -16.82 -12.12 -4.05
C GLY A 69 -17.27 -10.92 -3.22
N ALA A 70 -17.08 -11.03 -1.90
CA ALA A 70 -17.22 -9.90 -1.00
C ALA A 70 -16.26 -8.77 -1.40
N ARG A 71 -16.59 -7.53 -1.03
CA ARG A 71 -15.79 -6.35 -1.42
C ARG A 71 -14.29 -6.47 -1.07
N LYS A 72 -13.96 -7.11 0.04
CA LYS A 72 -12.56 -7.36 0.42
C LYS A 72 -11.87 -8.34 -0.53
N GLN A 73 -12.59 -9.35 -1.01
CA GLN A 73 -12.07 -10.34 -1.96
C GLN A 73 -11.90 -9.74 -3.36
N SER A 74 -12.75 -8.78 -3.76
CA SER A 74 -12.59 -8.10 -5.06
C SER A 74 -11.38 -7.17 -5.14
N CYS A 75 -10.83 -6.75 -3.99
CA CYS A 75 -9.73 -5.78 -3.88
C CYS A 75 -8.33 -6.41 -3.71
N GLY A 76 -8.16 -7.69 -4.05
CA GLY A 76 -6.85 -8.34 -4.02
C GLY A 76 -5.81 -7.65 -4.92
N ASP A 77 -4.57 -7.52 -4.46
CA ASP A 77 -3.46 -6.86 -5.18
C ASP A 77 -2.51 -7.84 -5.90
N ASN A 78 -2.73 -9.15 -5.78
CA ASN A 78 -2.00 -10.20 -6.50
C ASN A 78 -2.55 -10.37 -7.92
N ILE A 79 -2.35 -9.34 -8.74
CA ILE A 79 -3.02 -9.20 -10.05
C ILE A 79 -2.12 -9.47 -11.25
N TYR A 80 -0.80 -9.37 -11.11
CA TYR A 80 0.15 -9.60 -12.20
C TYR A 80 0.75 -11.00 -12.12
N PHE A 81 0.90 -11.66 -13.26
CA PHE A 81 1.50 -12.99 -13.36
C PHE A 81 2.00 -13.27 -14.77
N ARG A 82 2.75 -14.34 -14.95
CA ARG A 82 3.20 -14.83 -16.25
C ARG A 82 2.93 -16.33 -16.33
N SER A 83 2.76 -16.86 -17.54
CA SER A 83 2.59 -18.31 -17.74
C SER A 83 3.90 -19.08 -17.53
N ALA A 84 5.03 -18.44 -17.80
CA ALA A 84 6.37 -18.97 -17.60
C ALA A 84 7.36 -17.81 -17.38
N PRO A 85 8.53 -18.07 -16.78
CA PRO A 85 9.61 -17.09 -16.73
C PRO A 85 9.94 -16.55 -18.12
N GLY A 86 9.96 -15.22 -18.26
CA GLY A 86 10.25 -14.55 -19.53
C GLY A 86 9.06 -14.37 -20.47
N ALA A 87 7.90 -14.97 -20.18
CA ALA A 87 6.68 -14.69 -20.94
C ALA A 87 6.15 -13.28 -20.67
N ASP A 88 5.22 -12.82 -21.51
CA ASP A 88 4.55 -11.54 -21.31
C ASP A 88 3.75 -11.51 -20.00
N TRP A 89 3.70 -10.32 -19.40
CA TRP A 89 2.89 -10.07 -18.22
C TRP A 89 1.40 -10.15 -18.56
N GLN A 90 0.69 -10.94 -17.76
CA GLN A 90 -0.77 -11.03 -17.74
C GLN A 90 -1.32 -10.31 -16.51
N GLN A 91 -2.62 -9.99 -16.56
CA GLN A 91 -3.33 -9.28 -15.50
C GLN A 91 -4.64 -9.99 -15.19
N ARG A 92 -4.90 -10.25 -13.91
CA ARG A 92 -6.21 -10.73 -13.43
C ARG A 92 -7.22 -9.59 -13.42
N ASP A 93 -8.48 -9.91 -13.69
CA ASP A 93 -9.60 -8.97 -13.57
C ASP A 93 -9.62 -8.35 -12.16
N SER A 94 -9.51 -7.02 -12.10
CA SER A 94 -9.26 -6.26 -10.88
C SER A 94 -9.67 -4.79 -11.04
N PHE A 95 -9.54 -3.99 -9.98
CA PHE A 95 -9.69 -2.53 -10.08
C PHE A 95 -8.61 -1.85 -10.94
N HIS A 96 -7.61 -2.60 -11.41
CA HIS A 96 -6.55 -2.10 -12.29
C HIS A 96 -6.70 -2.59 -13.73
N SER A 97 -7.65 -3.47 -14.04
CA SER A 97 -7.97 -3.90 -15.39
C SER A 97 -8.94 -2.92 -16.07
N SER A 98 -9.27 -3.18 -17.32
CA SER A 98 -10.39 -2.52 -18.00
C SER A 98 -11.73 -2.88 -17.33
N PRO A 99 -12.82 -2.11 -17.58
CA PRO A 99 -14.14 -2.38 -16.99
C PRO A 99 -14.71 -3.77 -17.31
N ASP A 100 -14.35 -4.35 -18.45
CA ASP A 100 -14.72 -5.69 -18.90
C ASP A 100 -13.78 -6.80 -18.38
N GLY A 101 -12.83 -6.45 -17.51
CA GLY A 101 -11.85 -7.37 -16.93
C GLY A 101 -10.62 -7.62 -17.81
N THR A 102 -10.56 -7.05 -19.02
CA THR A 102 -9.41 -7.22 -19.92
C THR A 102 -8.17 -6.48 -19.43
N LEU A 103 -7.00 -6.98 -19.87
CA LEU A 103 -5.70 -6.43 -19.50
C LEU A 103 -5.58 -4.94 -19.89
N ASN A 104 -5.15 -4.12 -18.93
CA ASN A 104 -4.81 -2.73 -19.17
C ASN A 104 -3.29 -2.59 -19.39
N ALA A 105 -2.87 -2.50 -20.65
CA ALA A 105 -1.45 -2.54 -21.04
C ALA A 105 -0.62 -1.42 -20.37
N ARG A 106 -1.21 -0.24 -20.18
CA ARG A 106 -0.54 0.90 -19.52
C ARG A 106 -0.28 0.62 -18.05
N HIS A 107 -1.26 0.04 -17.36
CA HIS A 107 -1.12 -0.34 -15.95
C HIS A 107 -0.13 -1.48 -15.79
N VAL A 108 -0.19 -2.50 -16.64
CA VAL A 108 0.78 -3.59 -16.66
C VAL A 108 2.19 -3.03 -16.81
N ALA A 109 2.48 -2.29 -17.89
CA ALA A 109 3.82 -1.76 -18.14
C ALA A 109 4.35 -0.89 -16.99
N ARG A 110 3.50 -0.03 -16.41
CA ARG A 110 3.88 0.84 -15.30
C ARG A 110 4.20 0.04 -14.03
N ASP A 111 3.32 -0.90 -13.67
CA ASP A 111 3.41 -1.59 -12.39
C ASP A 111 4.43 -2.74 -12.44
N THR A 112 4.53 -3.48 -13.55
CA THR A 112 5.51 -4.58 -13.69
C THR A 112 6.92 -4.09 -14.04
N GLY A 113 7.08 -2.83 -14.45
CA GLY A 113 8.38 -2.17 -14.59
C GLY A 113 9.17 -2.03 -13.27
N ALA A 114 8.57 -2.40 -12.14
CA ALA A 114 9.24 -2.68 -10.88
C ALA A 114 8.83 -4.10 -10.44
N ASN A 115 9.64 -5.12 -10.76
CA ASN A 115 9.38 -6.50 -10.34
C ASN A 115 9.74 -6.72 -8.86
N ARG A 116 9.11 -5.92 -7.99
CA ARG A 116 9.30 -5.87 -6.54
C ARG A 116 7.94 -5.67 -5.89
N VAL A 117 7.55 -6.61 -5.05
CA VAL A 117 6.37 -6.58 -4.18
C VAL A 117 6.88 -6.44 -2.76
N LEU A 118 6.53 -5.33 -2.11
CA LEU A 118 6.94 -5.07 -0.73
C LEU A 118 5.93 -5.73 0.22
N ILE A 119 6.43 -6.49 1.19
CA ILE A 119 5.61 -7.28 2.11
C ILE A 119 5.98 -6.90 3.55
N SER A 120 4.96 -6.85 4.41
CA SER A 120 5.11 -6.58 5.82
C SER A 120 4.18 -7.43 6.67
N ASN A 121 4.73 -8.12 7.66
CA ASN A 121 3.99 -8.62 8.83
C ASN A 121 4.04 -7.66 10.03
N ASP A 122 4.69 -6.50 9.87
CA ASP A 122 4.86 -5.45 10.88
C ASP A 122 4.23 -4.15 10.37
N PHE A 123 2.91 -4.10 10.44
CA PHE A 123 2.12 -3.02 9.87
C PHE A 123 0.93 -2.65 10.74
N VAL A 124 0.35 -1.50 10.44
CA VAL A 124 -1.00 -1.12 10.86
C VAL A 124 -1.74 -0.49 9.68
N TYR A 125 -2.98 -0.90 9.46
CA TYR A 125 -3.88 -0.35 8.45
C TYR A 125 -5.14 0.18 9.12
N PHE A 126 -5.20 1.50 9.31
CA PHE A 126 -6.35 2.17 9.90
C PHE A 126 -7.49 2.41 8.92
N GLY A 127 -7.20 2.39 7.62
CA GLY A 127 -8.20 2.68 6.59
C GLY A 127 -8.67 4.12 6.65
N GLY A 128 -9.98 4.34 6.63
CA GLY A 128 -10.60 5.67 6.55
C GLY A 128 -10.59 6.48 7.83
N GLU A 129 -10.27 5.87 8.97
CA GLU A 129 -10.49 6.47 10.30
C GLU A 129 -9.22 6.61 11.14
N GLY A 130 -8.03 6.49 10.55
CA GLY A 130 -6.79 6.57 11.31
C GLY A 130 -6.48 7.94 11.92
N PRO A 131 -5.53 7.98 12.87
CA PRO A 131 -5.22 9.17 13.66
C PRO A 131 -4.58 10.26 12.81
N ARG A 132 -4.65 11.51 13.28
CA ARG A 132 -3.92 12.63 12.69
C ARG A 132 -2.42 12.47 12.95
N PHE A 133 -1.60 12.80 11.97
CA PHE A 133 -0.15 12.89 12.17
C PHE A 133 0.18 13.99 13.19
N PRO A 134 1.05 13.72 14.18
CA PRO A 134 1.57 14.74 15.08
C PRO A 134 2.30 15.83 14.29
N GLU A 135 2.07 17.09 14.64
CA GLU A 135 2.74 18.22 13.99
C GLU A 135 4.26 18.24 14.24
N ALA A 136 4.71 17.58 15.31
CA ALA A 136 6.11 17.43 15.68
C ALA A 136 6.88 16.46 14.78
N LEU A 137 6.21 15.57 14.02
CA LEU A 137 6.90 14.66 13.09
C LEU A 137 7.39 15.43 11.86
N LYS A 138 8.56 16.03 12.00
CA LYS A 138 9.28 16.81 11.00
C LYS A 138 10.72 16.34 10.95
N ASP A 139 11.34 16.43 9.77
CA ASP A 139 12.78 16.26 9.68
C ASP A 139 13.53 17.51 10.15
N TRP A 140 14.86 17.44 10.17
CA TRP A 140 15.77 18.53 10.51
C TRP A 140 15.61 19.79 9.63
N GLN A 141 15.00 19.68 8.45
CA GLN A 141 14.67 20.80 7.56
C GLN A 141 13.26 21.38 7.84
N GLY A 142 12.53 20.83 8.80
CA GLY A 142 11.17 21.23 9.12
C GLY A 142 10.10 20.67 8.18
N ARG A 143 10.44 19.73 7.29
CA ARG A 143 9.48 19.07 6.39
C ARG A 143 8.66 18.07 7.20
N HIS A 144 7.34 18.25 7.20
CA HIS A 144 6.41 17.33 7.87
C HIS A 144 6.42 15.95 7.20
N LEU A 145 6.37 14.89 8.02
CA LEU A 145 6.23 13.51 7.55
C LEU A 145 5.02 13.33 6.62
N CYS A 146 3.88 13.91 6.99
CA CYS A 146 2.72 13.96 6.12
C CYS A 146 2.88 15.09 5.09
N LYS A 147 3.25 14.73 3.87
CA LYS A 147 3.34 15.65 2.73
C LYS A 147 2.03 16.42 2.51
N ALA A 148 2.15 17.73 2.27
CA ALA A 148 1.08 18.53 1.71
C ALA A 148 0.95 18.29 0.19
N GLY A 149 -0.28 18.01 -0.27
CA GLY A 149 -0.58 17.76 -1.68
C GLY A 149 -0.32 16.33 -2.15
N ILE A 150 -0.48 16.10 -3.46
CA ILE A 150 -0.31 14.79 -4.09
C ILE A 150 1.18 14.49 -4.28
N GLY A 151 1.58 13.23 -4.07
CA GLY A 151 2.92 12.76 -4.43
C GLY A 151 3.48 11.76 -3.43
N LEU A 152 4.81 11.75 -3.31
CA LEU A 152 5.57 11.05 -2.29
C LEU A 152 6.73 11.95 -1.83
N THR A 153 7.24 11.67 -0.64
CA THR A 153 8.48 12.24 -0.09
C THR A 153 9.26 11.11 0.57
N ILE A 154 10.59 11.18 0.50
CA ILE A 154 11.51 10.23 1.13
C ILE A 154 12.22 10.98 2.25
N PHE A 155 12.38 10.31 3.39
CA PHE A 155 13.08 10.83 4.55
C PHE A 155 14.17 9.85 4.96
N ASP A 156 15.37 10.37 5.19
CA ASP A 156 16.56 9.66 5.65
C ASP A 156 17.05 10.19 7.02
N ASP A 157 16.29 11.09 7.64
CA ASP A 157 16.55 11.65 8.96
C ASP A 157 16.37 10.57 10.06
N PRO A 158 17.45 10.16 10.75
CA PRO A 158 17.37 9.12 11.77
C PRO A 158 16.47 9.49 12.95
N GLN A 159 16.45 10.76 13.36
CA GLN A 159 15.64 11.19 14.50
C GLN A 159 14.15 11.17 14.14
N LEU A 160 13.79 11.66 12.94
CA LEU A 160 12.41 11.55 12.46
C LEU A 160 11.94 10.09 12.40
N ILE A 161 12.81 9.18 11.96
CA ILE A 161 12.49 7.74 11.89
C ILE A 161 12.23 7.19 13.30
N VAL A 162 13.07 7.52 14.28
CA VAL A 162 12.89 7.11 15.68
C VAL A 162 11.60 7.69 16.26
N ASP A 163 11.35 8.97 16.08
CA ASP A 163 10.15 9.65 16.60
C ASP A 163 8.88 9.07 15.97
N PHE A 164 8.91 8.80 14.67
CA PHE A 164 7.81 8.14 13.96
C PHE A 164 7.57 6.73 14.50
N GLN A 165 8.63 5.93 14.72
CA GLN A 165 8.52 4.60 15.29
C GLN A 165 7.93 4.64 16.70
N GLN A 166 8.40 5.53 17.56
CA GLN A 166 7.84 5.70 18.91
C GLN A 166 6.37 6.06 18.86
N TRP A 167 5.99 7.02 18.01
CA TRP A 167 4.60 7.43 17.85
C TRP A 167 3.70 6.31 17.31
N VAL A 168 4.08 5.64 16.22
CA VAL A 168 3.22 4.60 15.64
C VAL A 168 3.06 3.41 16.59
N ARG A 169 4.09 3.10 17.39
CA ARG A 169 4.03 2.04 18.41
C ARG A 169 3.22 2.44 19.63
N SER A 170 3.24 3.72 20.03
CA SER A 170 2.46 4.19 21.19
C SER A 170 0.94 4.11 20.97
N LEU A 171 0.50 4.00 19.70
CA LEU A 171 -0.90 3.73 19.38
C LEU A 171 -1.37 2.35 19.88
N GLY A 172 -0.45 1.40 20.12
CA GLY A 172 -0.79 0.05 20.61
C GLY A 172 -1.56 -0.82 19.61
N MET A 173 -1.54 -0.44 18.31
CA MET A 173 -2.33 -1.08 17.25
C MET A 173 -1.42 -1.75 16.22
N ASN A 174 -1.83 -2.91 15.71
CA ASN A 174 -1.14 -3.63 14.64
C ASN A 174 -2.14 -4.35 13.72
N GLY A 175 -1.74 -4.68 12.50
CA GLY A 175 -2.59 -5.37 11.55
C GLY A 175 -3.72 -4.49 10.99
N TYR A 176 -4.82 -5.12 10.60
CA TYR A 176 -5.98 -4.45 10.01
C TYR A 176 -6.92 -3.91 11.08
N GLN A 177 -7.14 -2.60 11.09
CA GLN A 177 -7.95 -1.90 12.09
C GLN A 177 -9.28 -1.36 11.52
N GLY A 178 -9.30 -0.97 10.24
CA GLY A 178 -10.48 -0.34 9.66
C GLY A 178 -10.59 -0.49 8.14
N ALA A 179 -11.79 -0.31 7.62
CA ALA A 179 -12.06 -0.30 6.18
C ALA A 179 -11.53 0.99 5.53
N PRO A 180 -11.15 0.95 4.24
CA PRO A 180 -10.85 2.18 3.50
C PRO A 180 -12.05 3.13 3.52
N PHE A 181 -11.77 4.44 3.46
CA PHE A 181 -12.78 5.50 3.58
C PHE A 181 -13.99 5.31 2.67
N GLU A 182 -13.75 4.94 1.41
CA GLU A 182 -14.82 4.70 0.41
C GLU A 182 -15.83 3.63 0.85
N TRP A 183 -15.41 2.62 1.63
CA TRP A 183 -16.33 1.60 2.10
C TRP A 183 -17.21 2.08 3.24
N LEU A 184 -16.79 3.12 3.96
CA LEU A 184 -17.57 3.72 5.04
C LEU A 184 -18.73 4.56 4.48
N THR A 185 -18.51 5.21 3.34
CA THR A 185 -19.53 6.06 2.70
C THR A 185 -20.58 5.25 1.94
N LEU A 186 -20.23 4.05 1.49
CA LEU A 186 -21.13 3.12 0.80
C LEU A 186 -22.07 2.34 1.73
N ARG A 187 -21.95 2.52 3.05
CA ARG A 187 -22.82 1.91 4.08
C ARG A 187 -23.87 2.87 4.63
N LYS A 188 -24.00 4.06 4.03
CA LYS A 188 -25.08 5.02 4.29
C LYS A 188 -26.11 4.91 3.18
#